data_AF-A0AAR5P1G3-F1
#
_entry.id   AF-A0AAR5P1G3-F1
#
_cell.length_a   1.000
_cell.length_b   1.000
_cell.length_c   1.000
_cell.angle_alpha   90.00
_cell.angle_beta   90.00
_cell.angle_gamma   90.00
#
_symmetry.space_group_name_H-M   'P 1'
#
loop_
_entity.id
_entity.type
_entity.pdbx_description
1 polymer ?
#
loop_
_entity_poly.entity_id
_entity_poly.type
_entity_poly.pdbx_seq_one_letter_code
_entity_poly.pdbx_strand_id
1 'polypeptide(L)'
;NIPLLFLLCQSNFIHNLLLQCTISNSLNEKNNVCPTFEDYYTIKNNSNCWYDLGADYVAPEIIHHLGYPVQTYRVVTKDGYILTLFHMPNDGSRNPHAKKHPVYLQHGLVATCNNFLALQKDSLAFVLWDAGYDVWLGNYRGTYPSEEHVNLTTRDEKFWETSMDDVPLIDLPAIFHTILAHSKPDSKIIYIGHSLGTTFALMYASEFPNEAKSIIKMFVLLCPAYTLKNMISPYEVFAPFGNWVVTDNPEALPNVFKTPRKQQTL
;
A
#
# COMPACT_ATOMS: atom_id res chain seq x y z
N ASN A 1 27.51 52.51 31.51
CA ASN A 1 27.20 51.60 30.38
C ASN A 1 26.10 50.59 30.72
N ILE A 2 24.91 51.07 31.12
CA ILE A 2 23.70 50.25 31.29
C ILE A 2 22.55 50.86 30.45
N PRO A 3 22.67 50.97 29.10
CA PRO A 3 21.44 51.05 28.31
C PRO A 3 21.36 50.05 27.14
N LEU A 4 22.40 49.25 26.84
CA LEU A 4 22.33 48.27 25.74
C LEU A 4 21.72 46.92 26.14
N LEU A 5 21.74 46.55 27.43
CA LEU A 5 21.24 45.23 27.87
C LEU A 5 19.70 45.14 27.96
N PHE A 6 19.01 46.27 28.12
CA PHE A 6 17.54 46.30 28.21
C PHE A 6 16.84 46.23 26.83
N LEU A 7 17.51 46.69 25.77
CA LEU A 7 16.99 46.63 24.39
C LEU A 7 17.09 45.22 23.77
N LEU A 8 18.11 44.43 24.14
CA LEU A 8 18.27 43.04 23.68
C LEU A 8 17.29 42.06 24.34
N CYS A 9 16.69 42.43 25.47
CA CYS A 9 15.70 41.61 26.15
C CYS A 9 14.30 41.74 25.51
N GLN A 10 14.00 42.86 24.85
CA GLN A 10 12.73 43.05 24.13
C GLN A 10 12.73 42.40 22.73
N SER A 11 13.87 42.34 22.03
CA SER A 11 13.95 41.68 20.71
C SER A 11 13.81 40.15 20.81
N ASN A 12 14.33 39.54 21.88
CA ASN A 12 14.19 38.12 22.15
C ASN A 12 12.80 37.73 22.64
N PHE A 13 12.04 38.66 23.23
CA PHE A 13 10.67 38.39 23.65
C PHE A 13 9.77 38.26 22.42
N ILE A 14 9.90 39.15 21.44
CA ILE A 14 9.11 39.11 20.19
C ILE A 14 9.49 37.87 19.35
N HIS A 15 10.77 37.51 19.26
CA HIS A 15 11.19 36.29 18.57
C HIS A 15 10.75 35.01 19.28
N ASN A 16 10.81 34.94 20.62
CA ASN A 16 10.28 33.79 21.36
C ASN A 16 8.75 33.71 21.30
N LEU A 17 8.04 34.85 21.27
CA LEU A 17 6.59 34.89 21.09
C LEU A 17 6.20 34.47 19.68
N LEU A 18 6.95 34.90 18.65
CA LEU A 18 6.76 34.47 17.26
C LEU A 18 7.08 32.99 17.07
N LEU A 19 8.16 32.47 17.69
CA LEU A 19 8.46 31.03 17.69
C LEU A 19 7.39 30.23 18.45
N GLN A 20 6.93 30.70 19.60
CA GLN A 20 5.82 30.07 20.32
C GLN A 20 4.53 30.13 19.51
N CYS A 21 4.23 31.24 18.84
CA CYS A 21 3.06 31.37 17.96
C CYS A 21 3.14 30.45 16.74
N THR A 22 4.30 30.33 16.09
CA THR A 22 4.48 29.40 14.95
C THR A 22 4.39 27.95 15.39
N ILE A 23 4.99 27.59 16.53
CA ILE A 23 4.90 26.24 17.12
C ILE A 23 3.46 25.94 17.60
N SER A 24 2.76 26.90 18.19
CA SER A 24 1.37 26.71 18.63
C SER A 24 0.37 26.66 17.46
N ASN A 25 0.67 27.33 16.33
CA ASN A 25 -0.14 27.24 15.11
C ASN A 25 0.10 25.92 14.37
N SER A 26 1.33 25.38 14.38
CA SER A 26 1.61 24.06 13.78
C SER A 26 1.02 22.90 14.59
N LEU A 27 0.84 23.05 15.90
CA LEU A 27 0.29 22.02 16.78
C LEU A 27 -1.25 21.89 16.72
N ASN A 28 -1.94 22.73 15.96
CA ASN A 28 -3.41 22.74 15.88
C ASN A 28 -3.94 22.69 14.44
N GLU A 29 -3.08 22.36 13.48
CA GLU A 29 -3.53 22.01 12.14
C GLU A 29 -4.05 20.58 12.17
N LYS A 30 -5.36 20.44 12.02
CA LYS A 30 -5.96 19.13 11.74
C LYS A 30 -5.32 18.61 10.46
N ASN A 31 -4.91 17.34 10.42
CA ASN A 31 -4.37 16.64 9.25
C ASN A 31 -5.42 16.53 8.14
N ASN A 32 -5.89 17.67 7.63
CA ASN A 32 -6.93 17.75 6.63
C ASN A 32 -6.28 17.71 5.25
N VAL A 33 -6.94 17.02 4.32
CA VAL A 33 -6.64 17.06 2.90
C VAL A 33 -7.78 17.72 2.14
N CYS A 34 -7.42 18.39 1.06
CA CYS A 34 -8.35 19.11 0.19
C CYS A 34 -8.19 18.65 -1.27
N PRO A 35 -9.25 18.70 -2.08
CA PRO A 35 -9.24 18.16 -3.44
C PRO A 35 -8.47 19.06 -4.42
N THR A 36 -8.38 20.37 -4.15
CA THR A 36 -7.60 21.30 -4.98
C THR A 36 -6.59 22.07 -4.15
N PHE A 37 -5.54 22.57 -4.82
CA PHE A 37 -4.54 23.42 -4.17
C PHE A 37 -5.13 24.72 -3.61
N GLU A 38 -6.13 25.29 -4.29
CA GLU A 38 -6.79 26.52 -3.85
C GLU A 38 -7.58 26.31 -2.54
N ASP A 39 -8.19 25.14 -2.36
CA ASP A 39 -8.95 24.80 -1.16
C ASP A 39 -8.07 24.82 0.11
N TYR A 40 -6.77 24.51 0.00
CA TYR A 40 -5.84 24.55 1.12
C TYR A 40 -5.70 25.95 1.74
N TYR A 41 -5.91 27.03 0.97
CA TYR A 41 -5.88 28.39 1.52
C TYR A 41 -6.99 28.63 2.56
N THR A 42 -8.06 27.83 2.54
CA THR A 42 -9.21 27.95 3.44
C THR A 42 -9.47 26.68 4.27
N ILE A 43 -8.46 25.80 4.39
CA ILE A 43 -8.53 24.45 4.98
C ILE A 43 -9.25 24.34 6.34
N LYS A 44 -9.21 25.38 7.17
CA LYS A 44 -9.85 25.39 8.49
C LYS A 44 -11.39 25.42 8.42
N ASN A 45 -11.95 26.07 7.40
CA ASN A 45 -13.40 26.32 7.26
C ASN A 45 -13.94 25.89 5.88
N ASN A 46 -13.19 25.08 5.14
CA ASN A 46 -13.60 24.62 3.82
C ASN A 46 -14.28 23.25 3.91
N SER A 47 -15.56 23.18 3.51
CA SER A 47 -16.34 21.94 3.51
C SER A 47 -15.88 20.91 2.49
N ASN A 48 -15.07 21.31 1.51
CA ASN A 48 -14.47 20.41 0.53
C ASN A 48 -13.29 19.63 1.10
N CYS A 49 -12.72 20.08 2.22
CA CYS A 49 -11.60 19.41 2.88
C CYS A 49 -12.13 18.43 3.93
N TRP A 50 -11.43 17.31 4.10
CA TRP A 50 -11.75 16.30 5.10
C TRP A 50 -10.51 15.93 5.90
N TYR A 51 -10.72 15.41 7.10
CA TYR A 51 -9.62 14.91 7.92
C TYR A 51 -9.08 13.60 7.34
N ASP A 52 -7.77 13.57 7.10
CA ASP A 52 -7.05 12.40 6.63
C ASP A 52 -6.78 11.44 7.79
N LEU A 53 -7.60 10.38 7.87
CA LEU A 53 -7.37 9.31 8.83
C LEU A 53 -6.04 8.58 8.55
N GLY A 54 -5.57 8.57 7.30
CA GLY A 54 -4.31 7.92 6.92
C GLY A 54 -3.06 8.60 7.45
N ALA A 55 -3.18 9.84 7.94
CA ALA A 55 -2.07 10.55 8.56
C ALA A 55 -1.74 10.04 9.97
N ASP A 56 -2.75 9.58 10.71
CA ASP A 56 -2.64 9.25 12.14
C ASP A 56 -2.90 7.78 12.46
N TYR A 57 -3.48 7.03 11.53
CA TYR A 57 -3.95 5.66 11.77
C TYR A 57 -3.46 4.67 10.72
N VAL A 58 -3.22 3.43 11.14
CA VAL A 58 -2.98 2.30 10.24
C VAL A 58 -4.31 1.73 9.73
N ALA A 59 -4.26 0.94 8.64
CA ALA A 59 -5.47 0.42 7.97
C ALA A 59 -6.55 -0.15 8.92
N PRO A 60 -6.25 -1.06 9.87
CA PRO A 60 -7.27 -1.56 10.80
C PRO A 60 -7.99 -0.48 11.61
N GLU A 61 -7.26 0.54 12.04
CA GLU A 61 -7.80 1.64 12.85
C GLU A 61 -8.66 2.58 11.98
N ILE A 62 -8.25 2.85 10.74
CA ILE A 62 -9.08 3.58 9.77
C ILE A 62 -10.41 2.86 9.54
N ILE A 63 -10.35 1.55 9.28
CA ILE A 63 -11.53 0.72 9.01
C ILE A 63 -12.47 0.69 10.23
N HIS A 64 -11.90 0.51 11.43
CA HIS A 64 -12.67 0.52 12.67
C HIS A 64 -13.30 1.90 12.96
N HIS A 65 -12.56 3.00 12.77
CA HIS A 65 -13.08 4.36 12.94
C HIS A 65 -14.28 4.66 12.04
N LEU A 66 -14.29 4.10 10.83
CA LEU A 66 -15.39 4.28 9.87
C LEU A 66 -16.57 3.33 10.12
N GLY A 67 -16.50 2.48 11.16
CA GLY A 67 -17.58 1.59 11.60
C GLY A 67 -17.71 0.32 10.76
N TYR A 68 -16.61 -0.19 10.22
CA TYR A 68 -16.57 -1.45 9.47
C TYR A 68 -15.79 -2.52 10.27
N PRO A 69 -16.15 -3.81 10.15
CA PRO A 69 -15.40 -4.88 10.78
C PRO A 69 -14.06 -5.08 10.07
N VAL A 70 -13.03 -5.43 10.84
CA VAL A 70 -11.70 -5.78 10.30
C VAL A 70 -11.08 -6.92 11.10
N GLN A 71 -10.42 -7.83 10.40
CA GLN A 71 -9.63 -8.92 10.93
C GLN A 71 -8.23 -8.83 10.34
N THR A 72 -7.21 -9.17 11.12
CA THR A 72 -5.82 -9.21 10.65
C THR A 72 -5.38 -10.65 10.51
N TYR A 73 -4.84 -10.99 9.34
CA TYR A 73 -4.32 -12.31 9.01
C TYR A 73 -2.82 -12.23 8.75
N ARG A 74 -2.08 -13.17 9.34
CA ARG A 74 -0.64 -13.34 9.12
C ARG A 74 -0.42 -14.57 8.24
N VAL A 75 0.14 -14.37 7.07
CA VAL A 75 0.34 -15.41 6.05
C VAL A 75 1.82 -15.71 5.94
N VAL A 76 2.22 -16.95 6.22
CA VAL A 76 3.61 -17.37 6.10
C VAL A 76 3.85 -17.89 4.69
N THR A 77 4.81 -17.31 3.98
CA THR A 77 5.22 -17.73 2.63
C THR A 77 6.14 -18.94 2.71
N LYS A 78 6.31 -19.66 1.58
CA LYS A 78 7.17 -20.85 1.52
C LYS A 78 8.64 -20.57 1.85
N ASP A 79 9.09 -19.34 1.61
CA ASP A 79 10.45 -18.88 1.89
C ASP A 79 10.60 -18.16 3.24
N GLY A 80 9.51 -18.03 4.00
CA GLY A 80 9.54 -17.63 5.41
C GLY A 80 9.14 -16.18 5.70
N TYR A 81 8.75 -15.37 4.71
CA TYR A 81 8.15 -14.06 4.96
C TYR A 81 6.78 -14.21 5.62
N ILE A 82 6.44 -13.24 6.46
CA ILE A 82 5.14 -13.17 7.12
C ILE A 82 4.42 -11.92 6.61
N LEU A 83 3.41 -12.15 5.78
CA LEU A 83 2.61 -11.11 5.14
C LEU A 83 1.39 -10.78 5.98
N THR A 84 1.09 -9.49 6.12
CA THR A 84 -0.12 -9.04 6.82
C THR A 84 -1.22 -8.69 5.82
N LEU A 85 -2.34 -9.40 5.93
CA LEU A 85 -3.58 -9.11 5.20
C LEU A 85 -4.61 -8.51 6.16
N PHE A 86 -5.35 -7.52 5.70
CA PHE A 86 -6.53 -7.03 6.43
C PHE A 86 -7.79 -7.49 5.70
N HIS A 87 -8.68 -8.14 6.45
CA HIS A 87 -9.92 -8.69 5.94
C HIS A 87 -11.09 -7.93 6.53
N MET A 88 -11.95 -7.39 5.69
CA MET A 88 -13.21 -6.75 6.06
C MET A 88 -14.35 -7.73 5.80
N PRO A 89 -14.69 -8.59 6.78
CA PRO A 89 -15.70 -9.63 6.57
C PRO A 89 -17.06 -8.99 6.33
N ASN A 90 -17.81 -9.51 5.36
CA ASN A 90 -19.18 -9.06 5.12
C ASN A 90 -20.19 -10.04 5.72
N ASP A 91 -20.92 -9.61 6.75
CA ASP A 91 -21.97 -10.43 7.38
C ASP A 91 -23.31 -10.35 6.64
N GLY A 92 -23.47 -9.44 5.68
CA GLY A 92 -24.72 -9.18 4.96
C GLY A 92 -25.65 -8.19 5.66
N SER A 93 -25.23 -7.60 6.79
CA SER A 93 -26.04 -6.67 7.59
C SER A 93 -26.53 -5.45 6.81
N ARG A 94 -25.70 -4.92 5.90
CA ARG A 94 -26.03 -3.75 5.07
C ARG A 94 -26.56 -4.10 3.68
N ASN A 95 -26.47 -5.37 3.26
CA ASN A 95 -26.92 -5.80 1.95
C ASN A 95 -27.53 -7.22 2.01
N PRO A 96 -28.87 -7.33 1.99
CA PRO A 96 -29.58 -8.61 2.00
C PRO A 96 -29.26 -9.53 0.82
N HIS A 97 -28.68 -9.00 -0.26
CA HIS A 97 -28.28 -9.73 -1.45
C HIS A 97 -26.77 -9.98 -1.53
N ALA A 98 -26.03 -9.76 -0.43
CA ALA A 98 -24.59 -9.96 -0.36
C ALA A 98 -24.22 -11.39 -0.75
N LYS A 99 -23.51 -11.53 -1.88
CA LYS A 99 -22.97 -12.82 -2.33
C LYS A 99 -21.72 -13.23 -1.55
N LYS A 100 -21.06 -12.26 -0.89
CA LYS A 100 -19.83 -12.46 -0.12
C LYS A 100 -18.72 -13.09 -0.96
N HIS A 101 -18.58 -12.61 -2.19
CA HIS A 101 -17.46 -13.01 -3.04
C HIS A 101 -16.18 -12.31 -2.55
N PRO A 102 -15.06 -13.04 -2.41
CA PRO A 102 -13.81 -12.43 -2.00
C PRO A 102 -13.28 -11.50 -3.09
N VAL A 103 -12.96 -10.27 -2.70
CA VAL A 103 -12.28 -9.28 -3.52
C VAL A 103 -10.93 -8.98 -2.89
N TYR A 104 -9.85 -9.20 -3.64
CA TYR A 104 -8.49 -8.90 -3.22
C TYR A 104 -8.00 -7.62 -3.85
N LEU A 105 -7.57 -6.65 -3.04
CA LEU A 105 -7.04 -5.36 -3.47
C LEU A 105 -5.53 -5.32 -3.28
N GLN A 106 -4.79 -5.13 -4.38
CA GLN A 106 -3.33 -5.06 -4.38
C GLN A 106 -2.83 -3.66 -4.77
N HIS A 107 -2.07 -3.04 -3.87
CA HIS A 107 -1.45 -1.74 -4.11
C HIS A 107 -0.24 -1.82 -5.06
N GLY A 108 0.24 -0.64 -5.49
CA GLY A 108 1.39 -0.49 -6.37
C GLY A 108 2.72 -0.34 -5.62
N LEU A 109 3.75 0.12 -6.36
CA LEU A 109 5.08 0.39 -5.81
C LEU A 109 5.05 1.57 -4.82
N VAL A 110 5.88 1.51 -3.77
CA VAL A 110 6.00 2.56 -2.71
C VAL A 110 4.64 2.93 -2.10
N ALA A 111 3.82 1.93 -1.83
CA ALA A 111 2.48 2.11 -1.27
C ALA A 111 2.18 1.00 -0.26
N THR A 112 1.03 1.13 0.40
CA THR A 112 0.42 0.07 1.20
C THR A 112 -1.07 -0.05 0.83
N CYS A 113 -1.77 -0.99 1.44
CA CYS A 113 -3.22 -1.09 1.29
C CYS A 113 -4.01 0.18 1.68
N ASN A 114 -3.41 1.15 2.39
CA ASN A 114 -4.04 2.44 2.73
C ASN A 114 -4.52 3.21 1.50
N ASN A 115 -3.94 2.97 0.31
CA ASN A 115 -4.40 3.56 -0.95
C ASN A 115 -5.88 3.28 -1.23
N PHE A 116 -6.42 2.17 -0.73
CA PHE A 116 -7.83 1.79 -0.90
C PHE A 116 -8.74 2.30 0.22
N LEU A 117 -8.21 3.11 1.15
CA LEU A 117 -8.90 3.63 2.35
C LEU A 117 -8.84 5.17 2.47
N ALA A 118 -8.02 5.84 1.66
CA ALA A 118 -7.65 7.26 1.82
C ALA A 118 -8.81 8.26 1.67
N LEU A 119 -9.85 7.92 0.92
CA LEU A 119 -11.03 8.77 0.69
C LEU A 119 -12.19 8.45 1.65
N GLN A 120 -11.88 7.92 2.84
CA GLN A 120 -12.86 7.48 3.83
C GLN A 120 -13.93 6.56 3.18
N LYS A 121 -15.23 6.77 3.43
CA LYS A 121 -16.33 5.92 2.93
C LYS A 121 -16.43 5.88 1.39
N ASP A 122 -15.87 6.88 0.69
CA ASP A 122 -15.84 6.89 -0.78
C ASP A 122 -14.69 6.06 -1.36
N SER A 123 -13.84 5.49 -0.49
CA SER A 123 -12.75 4.63 -0.94
C SER A 123 -13.24 3.28 -1.43
N LEU A 124 -12.52 2.72 -2.41
CA LEU A 124 -12.88 1.47 -3.08
C LEU A 124 -13.19 0.31 -2.12
N ALA A 125 -12.43 0.15 -1.03
CA ALA A 125 -12.64 -0.93 -0.08
C ALA A 125 -14.03 -0.86 0.59
N PHE A 126 -14.47 0.33 0.98
CA PHE A 126 -15.76 0.54 1.64
C PHE A 126 -16.92 0.45 0.65
N VAL A 127 -16.76 1.03 -0.55
CA VAL A 127 -17.75 0.92 -1.63
C VAL A 127 -18.02 -0.55 -1.99
N LEU A 128 -16.96 -1.37 -2.09
CA LEU A 128 -17.09 -2.81 -2.33
C LEU A 128 -17.75 -3.53 -1.15
N TRP A 129 -17.37 -3.20 0.07
CA TRP A 129 -17.96 -3.81 1.25
C TRP A 129 -19.46 -3.49 1.34
N ASP A 130 -19.86 -2.22 1.17
CA ASP A 130 -21.28 -1.81 1.18
C ASP A 130 -22.06 -2.45 0.00
N ALA A 131 -21.39 -2.74 -1.11
CA ALA A 131 -21.95 -3.53 -2.22
C ALA A 131 -22.08 -5.04 -1.93
N GLY A 132 -21.67 -5.52 -0.74
CA GLY A 132 -21.85 -6.91 -0.30
C GLY A 132 -20.71 -7.87 -0.67
N TYR A 133 -19.53 -7.34 -0.99
CA TYR A 133 -18.31 -8.12 -1.19
C TYR A 133 -17.56 -8.35 0.10
N ASP A 134 -16.76 -9.41 0.11
CA ASP A 134 -15.86 -9.77 1.19
C ASP A 134 -14.46 -9.24 0.85
N VAL A 135 -14.02 -8.17 1.52
CA VAL A 135 -12.89 -7.35 1.02
C VAL A 135 -11.59 -7.72 1.74
N TRP A 136 -10.57 -8.06 0.96
CA TRP A 136 -9.23 -8.42 1.41
C TRP A 136 -8.22 -7.40 0.90
N LEU A 137 -7.47 -6.81 1.82
CA LEU A 137 -6.45 -5.80 1.58
C LEU A 137 -5.07 -6.45 1.65
N GLY A 138 -4.38 -6.48 0.51
CA GLY A 138 -3.08 -7.11 0.36
C GLY A 138 -1.91 -6.20 0.71
N ASN A 139 -0.88 -6.77 1.35
CA ASN A 139 0.43 -6.15 1.52
C ASN A 139 1.50 -7.21 1.20
N TYR A 140 2.37 -6.96 0.22
CA TYR A 140 3.45 -7.87 -0.15
C TYR A 140 4.70 -7.66 0.71
N ARG A 141 5.63 -8.63 0.66
CA ARG A 141 6.88 -8.64 1.47
C ARG A 141 7.63 -7.30 1.45
N GLY A 142 8.17 -6.91 2.60
CA GLY A 142 8.99 -5.70 2.73
C GLY A 142 8.22 -4.37 2.68
N THR A 143 6.89 -4.42 2.66
CA THR A 143 6.04 -3.24 2.93
C THR A 143 5.83 -3.11 4.44
N TYR A 144 5.56 -1.90 4.94
CA TYR A 144 5.42 -1.63 6.37
C TYR A 144 4.57 -2.66 7.16
N PRO A 145 3.39 -3.13 6.69
CA PRO A 145 2.64 -4.16 7.40
C PRO A 145 3.22 -5.59 7.29
N SER A 146 4.11 -5.84 6.33
CA SER A 146 4.65 -7.16 5.95
C SER A 146 6.19 -7.19 6.02
N GLU A 147 6.77 -6.56 7.04
CA GLU A 147 8.21 -6.47 7.33
C GLU A 147 8.69 -7.54 8.33
N GLU A 148 8.14 -8.76 8.21
CA GLU A 148 8.42 -9.84 9.15
C GLU A 148 8.84 -11.13 8.43
N HIS A 149 9.68 -11.92 9.09
CA HIS A 149 10.18 -13.19 8.57
C HIS A 149 10.40 -14.17 9.72
N VAL A 150 10.22 -15.48 9.47
CA VAL A 150 10.31 -16.53 10.51
C VAL A 150 11.69 -16.59 11.17
N ASN A 151 12.76 -16.41 10.37
CA ASN A 151 14.15 -16.57 10.79
C ASN A 151 15.03 -15.31 10.64
N LEU A 152 14.51 -14.23 10.07
CA LEU A 152 15.29 -13.05 9.69
C LEU A 152 14.60 -11.80 10.23
N THR A 153 15.37 -10.73 10.39
CA THR A 153 14.89 -9.41 10.77
C THR A 153 15.17 -8.40 9.66
N THR A 154 14.50 -7.25 9.69
CA THR A 154 14.76 -6.13 8.75
C THR A 154 16.18 -5.56 8.85
N ARG A 155 16.99 -5.97 9.83
CA ARG A 155 18.40 -5.59 9.95
C ARG A 155 19.35 -6.53 9.20
N ASP A 156 18.87 -7.72 8.82
CA ASP A 156 19.67 -8.69 8.09
C ASP A 156 19.65 -8.37 6.60
N GLU A 157 20.82 -8.27 5.96
CA GLU A 157 20.91 -8.01 4.50
C GLU A 157 20.12 -9.05 3.69
N LYS A 158 20.17 -10.32 4.13
CA LYS A 158 19.45 -11.43 3.52
C LYS A 158 17.93 -11.28 3.53
N PHE A 159 17.37 -10.48 4.44
CA PHE A 159 15.93 -10.14 4.45
C PHE A 159 15.56 -9.28 3.22
N TRP A 160 16.50 -8.50 2.69
CA TRP A 160 16.25 -7.61 1.56
C TRP A 160 16.74 -8.18 0.22
N GLU A 161 17.27 -9.41 0.22
CA GLU A 161 17.64 -10.16 -0.99
C GLU A 161 16.40 -10.72 -1.70
N THR A 162 15.45 -9.85 -2.07
CA THR A 162 14.19 -10.20 -2.75
C THR A 162 14.11 -9.64 -4.16
N SER A 163 13.34 -10.30 -5.03
CA SER A 163 12.95 -9.79 -6.35
C SER A 163 11.47 -9.41 -6.37
N MET A 164 11.08 -8.52 -7.28
CA MET A 164 9.66 -8.29 -7.57
C MET A 164 8.95 -9.56 -8.06
N ASP A 165 9.69 -10.51 -8.63
CA ASP A 165 9.17 -11.80 -9.09
C ASP A 165 8.70 -12.69 -7.93
N ASP A 166 9.27 -12.50 -6.74
CA ASP A 166 8.89 -13.29 -5.56
C ASP A 166 7.44 -13.02 -5.16
N VAL A 167 6.91 -11.83 -5.43
CA VAL A 167 5.52 -11.48 -5.09
C VAL A 167 4.52 -12.35 -5.87
N PRO A 168 4.50 -12.38 -7.21
CA PRO A 168 3.60 -13.26 -7.94
C PRO A 168 3.96 -14.75 -7.80
N LEU A 169 5.23 -15.12 -7.64
CA LEU A 169 5.65 -16.53 -7.59
C LEU A 169 5.52 -17.18 -6.20
N ILE A 170 5.42 -16.36 -5.15
CA ILE A 170 5.49 -16.84 -3.76
C ILE A 170 4.41 -16.21 -2.88
N ASP A 171 4.31 -14.88 -2.85
CA ASP A 171 3.36 -14.18 -1.98
C ASP A 171 1.91 -14.44 -2.43
N LEU A 172 1.60 -14.22 -3.71
CA LEU A 172 0.24 -14.37 -4.24
C LEU A 172 -0.33 -15.78 -4.05
N PRO A 173 0.39 -16.90 -4.33
CA PRO A 173 -0.09 -18.23 -4.00
C PRO A 173 -0.50 -18.37 -2.52
N ALA A 174 0.38 -17.96 -1.59
CA ALA A 174 0.13 -18.07 -0.15
C ALA A 174 -1.08 -17.22 0.28
N ILE A 175 -1.19 -16.00 -0.26
CA ILE A 175 -2.31 -15.09 -0.02
C ILE A 175 -3.61 -15.68 -0.55
N PHE A 176 -3.66 -16.11 -1.81
CA PHE A 176 -4.88 -16.62 -2.43
C PHE A 176 -5.37 -17.90 -1.76
N HIS A 177 -4.48 -18.82 -1.40
CA HIS A 177 -4.87 -20.00 -0.62
C HIS A 177 -5.44 -19.63 0.74
N THR A 178 -4.85 -18.63 1.41
CA THR A 178 -5.40 -18.12 2.67
C THR A 178 -6.81 -17.55 2.48
N ILE A 179 -7.02 -16.71 1.47
CA ILE A 179 -8.33 -16.10 1.18
C ILE A 179 -9.38 -17.18 0.91
N LEU A 180 -9.04 -18.16 0.05
CA LEU A 180 -9.97 -19.25 -0.31
C LEU A 180 -10.29 -20.15 0.89
N ALA A 181 -9.32 -20.44 1.75
CA ALA A 181 -9.53 -21.22 2.97
C ALA A 181 -10.49 -20.55 3.96
N HIS A 182 -10.60 -19.21 3.92
CA HIS A 182 -11.53 -18.43 4.74
C HIS A 182 -12.79 -18.00 3.98
N SER A 183 -12.92 -18.39 2.72
CA SER A 183 -14.09 -18.12 1.88
C SER A 183 -15.05 -19.31 1.86
N LYS A 184 -16.25 -19.11 1.32
CA LYS A 184 -17.19 -20.22 1.08
C LYS A 184 -16.59 -21.24 0.08
N PRO A 185 -16.96 -22.53 0.16
CA PRO A 185 -16.61 -23.51 -0.87
C PRO A 185 -16.91 -23.01 -2.28
N ASP A 186 -16.05 -23.35 -3.23
CA ASP A 186 -16.12 -22.96 -4.65
C ASP A 186 -16.05 -21.45 -4.93
N SER A 187 -15.69 -20.64 -3.93
CA SER A 187 -15.46 -19.21 -4.15
C SER A 187 -14.29 -18.99 -5.10
N LYS A 188 -14.41 -17.93 -5.91
CA LYS A 188 -13.33 -17.43 -6.75
C LYS A 188 -13.03 -15.99 -6.40
N ILE A 189 -11.75 -15.63 -6.39
CA ILE A 189 -11.25 -14.31 -6.03
C ILE A 189 -11.45 -13.35 -7.19
N ILE A 190 -12.01 -12.18 -6.92
CA ILE A 190 -11.92 -11.03 -7.82
C ILE A 190 -10.66 -10.26 -7.44
N TYR A 191 -9.69 -10.20 -8.33
CA TYR A 191 -8.45 -9.48 -8.09
C TYR A 191 -8.55 -8.07 -8.66
N ILE A 192 -8.21 -7.06 -7.87
CA ILE A 192 -8.09 -5.68 -8.31
C ILE A 192 -6.69 -5.17 -7.96
N GLY A 193 -5.88 -4.88 -8.99
CA GLY A 193 -4.53 -4.36 -8.83
C GLY A 193 -4.42 -2.92 -9.29
N HIS A 194 -3.58 -2.13 -8.64
CA HIS A 194 -3.18 -0.80 -9.10
C HIS A 194 -1.68 -0.75 -9.43
N SER A 195 -1.31 -0.16 -10.58
CA SER A 195 0.09 0.04 -10.96
C SER A 195 0.89 -1.27 -10.88
N LEU A 196 1.94 -1.38 -10.07
CA LEU A 196 2.71 -2.62 -9.88
C LEU A 196 1.84 -3.84 -9.48
N GLY A 197 0.74 -3.62 -8.75
CA GLY A 197 -0.21 -4.70 -8.45
C GLY A 197 -0.80 -5.33 -9.72
N THR A 198 -0.97 -4.55 -10.79
CA THR A 198 -1.39 -5.11 -12.10
C THR A 198 -0.31 -5.97 -12.74
N THR A 199 0.96 -5.61 -12.56
CA THR A 199 2.09 -6.41 -13.05
C THR A 199 2.10 -7.77 -12.38
N PHE A 200 1.92 -7.81 -11.05
CA PHE A 200 1.82 -9.07 -10.31
C PHE A 200 0.65 -9.94 -10.78
N ALA A 201 -0.51 -9.34 -11.07
CA ALA A 201 -1.64 -10.06 -11.63
C ALA A 201 -1.31 -10.74 -12.96
N LEU A 202 -0.66 -9.99 -13.87
CA LEU A 202 -0.26 -10.49 -15.18
C LEU A 202 0.79 -11.59 -15.06
N MET A 203 1.82 -11.39 -14.24
CA MET A 203 2.86 -12.39 -13.98
C MET A 203 2.26 -13.66 -13.39
N TYR A 204 1.41 -13.56 -12.36
CA TYR A 204 0.75 -14.72 -11.76
C TYR A 204 -0.11 -15.48 -12.77
N ALA A 205 -0.89 -14.78 -13.59
CA ALA A 205 -1.73 -15.42 -14.61
C ALA A 205 -0.90 -16.10 -15.71
N SER A 206 0.27 -15.57 -16.04
CA SER A 206 1.21 -16.15 -17.01
C SER A 206 1.93 -17.38 -16.47
N GLU A 207 2.39 -17.34 -15.21
CA GLU A 207 3.18 -18.41 -14.59
C GLU A 207 2.30 -19.55 -14.05
N PHE A 208 1.08 -19.25 -13.58
CA PHE A 208 0.14 -20.24 -13.03
C PHE A 208 -1.21 -20.24 -13.75
N PRO A 209 -1.27 -20.44 -15.09
CA PRO A 209 -2.50 -20.23 -15.87
C PRO A 209 -3.64 -21.18 -15.47
N ASN A 210 -3.32 -22.44 -15.14
CA ASN A 210 -4.32 -23.43 -14.73
C ASN A 210 -4.91 -23.11 -13.35
N GLU A 211 -4.06 -22.68 -12.41
CA GLU A 211 -4.50 -22.28 -11.07
C GLU A 211 -5.28 -20.96 -11.15
N ALA A 212 -4.78 -19.96 -11.85
CA ALA A 212 -5.49 -18.70 -12.06
C ALA A 212 -6.90 -18.93 -12.64
N LYS A 213 -7.04 -19.83 -13.62
CA LYS A 213 -8.35 -20.20 -14.18
C LYS A 213 -9.28 -20.89 -13.16
N SER A 214 -8.72 -21.68 -12.24
CA SER A 214 -9.51 -22.37 -11.22
C SER A 214 -9.95 -21.42 -10.10
N ILE A 215 -9.07 -20.56 -9.59
CA ILE A 215 -9.32 -19.77 -8.39
C ILE A 215 -9.68 -18.30 -8.62
N ILE A 216 -9.30 -17.70 -9.75
CA ILE A 216 -9.58 -16.29 -10.04
C ILE A 216 -10.85 -16.17 -10.89
N LYS A 217 -11.75 -15.29 -10.48
CA LYS A 217 -12.98 -14.97 -11.21
C LYS A 217 -12.71 -13.97 -12.32
N MET A 218 -11.94 -12.94 -12.02
CA MET A 218 -11.59 -11.83 -12.91
C MET A 218 -10.39 -11.07 -12.34
N PHE A 219 -9.55 -10.56 -13.24
CA PHE A 219 -8.56 -9.53 -12.93
C PHE A 219 -9.07 -8.16 -13.40
N VAL A 220 -9.06 -7.17 -12.51
CA VAL A 220 -9.33 -5.76 -12.79
C VAL A 220 -8.02 -5.01 -12.63
N LEU A 221 -7.54 -4.39 -13.72
CA LEU A 221 -6.21 -3.77 -13.77
C LEU A 221 -6.37 -2.25 -13.83
N LEU A 222 -6.12 -1.57 -12.71
CA LEU A 222 -6.18 -0.11 -12.60
C LEU A 222 -4.81 0.50 -12.92
N CYS A 223 -4.75 1.33 -13.94
CA CYS A 223 -3.49 1.93 -14.44
C CYS A 223 -2.41 0.85 -14.70
N PRO A 224 -2.64 -0.07 -15.65
CA PRO A 224 -1.79 -1.24 -15.82
C PRO A 224 -0.34 -0.88 -16.20
N ALA A 225 0.61 -1.53 -15.54
CA ALA A 225 2.03 -1.42 -15.82
C ALA A 225 2.58 -2.78 -16.26
N TYR A 226 2.99 -2.90 -17.52
CA TYR A 226 3.58 -4.13 -18.07
C TYR A 226 4.95 -3.82 -18.69
N THR A 227 4.99 -2.92 -19.67
CA THR A 227 6.23 -2.35 -20.19
C THR A 227 6.34 -0.89 -19.80
N LEU A 228 7.54 -0.47 -19.43
CA LEU A 228 7.83 0.91 -19.03
C LEU A 228 8.57 1.69 -20.13
N LYS A 229 8.69 1.14 -21.34
CA LYS A 229 9.51 1.66 -22.45
C LYS A 229 9.17 3.09 -22.87
N ASN A 230 7.90 3.50 -22.73
CA ASN A 230 7.41 4.82 -23.11
C ASN A 230 7.00 5.67 -21.90
N MET A 231 7.49 5.34 -20.70
CA MET A 231 7.15 6.07 -19.49
C MET A 231 7.87 7.42 -19.48
N ILE A 232 7.11 8.53 -19.49
CA ILE A 232 7.66 9.90 -19.50
C ILE A 232 8.03 10.37 -18.07
N SER A 233 7.55 9.65 -17.05
CA SER A 233 7.76 10.00 -15.65
C SER A 233 9.24 9.97 -15.25
N PRO A 234 9.70 10.79 -14.29
CA PRO A 234 11.06 10.72 -13.75
C PRO A 234 11.48 9.32 -13.27
N TYR A 235 10.52 8.43 -13.00
CA TYR A 235 10.79 7.01 -12.77
C TYR A 235 11.60 6.36 -13.89
N GLU A 236 11.51 6.81 -15.14
CA GLU A 236 12.34 6.30 -16.25
C GLU A 236 13.83 6.54 -15.97
N VAL A 237 14.15 7.71 -15.42
CA VAL A 237 15.53 8.09 -15.08
C VAL A 237 16.04 7.30 -13.89
N PHE A 238 15.19 7.01 -12.89
CA PHE A 238 15.59 6.33 -11.67
C PHE A 238 15.48 4.80 -11.74
N ALA A 239 14.67 4.25 -12.64
CA ALA A 239 14.45 2.81 -12.79
C ALA A 239 15.75 2.00 -13.01
N PRO A 240 16.72 2.45 -13.83
CA PRO A 240 17.99 1.75 -14.01
C PRO A 240 18.87 1.69 -12.75
N PHE A 241 18.62 2.55 -11.76
CA PHE A 241 19.38 2.61 -10.51
C PHE A 241 18.72 1.81 -9.38
N GLY A 242 17.49 1.35 -9.57
CA GLY A 242 16.86 0.37 -8.69
C GLY A 242 17.21 -1.02 -9.19
N ASN A 243 17.94 -1.81 -8.40
CA ASN A 243 18.19 -3.24 -8.64
C ASN A 243 16.91 -4.12 -8.71
N TRP A 244 15.73 -3.49 -8.74
CA TRP A 244 14.39 -4.07 -8.63
C TRP A 244 13.60 -3.97 -9.95
N VAL A 245 14.06 -3.18 -10.93
CA VAL A 245 13.37 -3.03 -12.22
C VAL A 245 14.10 -3.87 -13.26
N VAL A 246 13.46 -4.96 -13.67
CA VAL A 246 13.82 -5.87 -14.76
C VAL A 246 14.64 -5.16 -15.85
N THR A 247 15.94 -5.45 -15.94
CA THR A 247 16.74 -5.06 -17.10
C THR A 247 16.76 -6.20 -18.10
N ASP A 248 16.09 -6.02 -19.23
CA ASP A 248 16.15 -6.93 -20.40
C ASP A 248 17.52 -6.95 -21.10
N ASN A 249 18.51 -6.20 -20.60
CA ASN A 249 19.87 -6.19 -21.14
C ASN A 249 20.96 -6.28 -20.04
N PRO A 250 21.40 -7.49 -19.67
CA PRO A 250 22.45 -7.70 -18.67
C PRO A 250 23.86 -7.24 -19.13
N GLU A 251 24.04 -6.86 -20.40
CA GLU A 251 25.32 -6.38 -20.94
C GLU A 251 25.52 -4.87 -20.81
N ALA A 252 24.46 -4.10 -20.53
CA ALA A 252 24.52 -2.64 -20.41
C ALA A 252 24.97 -2.12 -19.03
N LEU A 253 25.18 -3.01 -18.05
CA LEU A 253 25.57 -2.64 -16.69
C LEU A 253 27.10 -2.67 -16.50
N PRO A 254 27.70 -1.66 -15.84
CA PRO A 254 29.06 -1.74 -15.34
C PRO A 254 29.24 -3.01 -14.52
N ASN A 255 30.39 -3.69 -14.60
CA ASN A 255 30.64 -5.01 -14.01
C ASN A 255 30.36 -5.13 -12.49
N VAL A 256 30.18 -4.01 -11.79
CA VAL A 256 29.82 -3.93 -10.36
C VAL A 256 28.33 -4.25 -10.10
N PHE A 257 27.46 -4.19 -11.11
CA PHE A 257 26.00 -4.36 -10.97
C PHE A 257 25.46 -5.65 -11.60
N LYS A 258 26.33 -6.58 -11.99
CA LYS A 258 25.92 -7.89 -12.52
C LYS A 258 25.65 -8.86 -11.37
N THR A 259 24.45 -8.83 -10.79
CA THR A 259 23.98 -9.97 -9.98
C THR A 259 23.55 -11.10 -10.92
N PRO A 260 23.97 -12.36 -10.68
CA PRO A 260 23.55 -13.47 -11.51
C PRO A 260 22.04 -13.67 -11.37
N ARG A 261 21.31 -13.75 -12.50
CA ARG A 261 19.99 -14.38 -12.52
C ARG A 261 20.15 -15.75 -11.85
N LYS A 262 19.44 -16.02 -10.75
CA LYS A 262 19.26 -17.38 -10.28
C LYS A 262 18.49 -18.12 -11.37
N GLN A 263 19.20 -18.83 -12.25
CA GLN A 263 18.60 -19.87 -13.07
C GLN A 263 18.05 -20.90 -12.10
N GLN A 264 16.76 -20.80 -11.77
CA GLN A 264 16.05 -21.92 -11.17
C GLN A 264 15.83 -22.91 -12.31
N THR A 265 16.65 -23.95 -12.32
CA THR A 265 16.36 -25.19 -13.04
C THR A 265 14.98 -25.69 -12.59
N LEU A 266 14.10 -25.92 -13.57
CA LEU A 266 12.82 -26.62 -13.43
C LEU A 266 12.97 -27.96 -12.69
#